data_AF-A0A9D6JG82-F1
#
_entry.id   AF-A0A9D6JG82-F1
#
_cell.length_a   1.000
_cell.length_b   1.000
_cell.length_c   1.000
_cell.angle_alpha   90.00
_cell.angle_beta   90.00
_cell.angle_gamma   90.00
#
_symmetry.space_group_name_H-M   'P 1'
#
loop_
_entity.id
_entity.type
_entity.pdbx_description
1 polymer ?
#
loop_
_entity_poly.entity_id
_entity_poly.type
_entity_poly.pdbx_seq_one_letter_code
_entity_poly.pdbx_strand_id
1 'polypeptide(L)'
;EQPVGGDELKDAKAYLTGSYPLRLDTSSKIVRLLASIEYFGLGLDYVDRYPGLINAVTAADIQRVAQKYLTPDRYALAVVADLTKAKIKP
;
A
#
# COMPACT_ATOMS: atom_id res chain seq x y z
N GLU A 1 8.20 8.11 -14.02
CA GLU A 1 8.27 8.25 -12.55
C GLU A 1 9.59 8.87 -12.06
N GLN A 2 9.48 10.03 -11.40
CA GLN A 2 10.57 10.68 -10.64
C GLN A 2 10.78 9.97 -9.28
N PRO A 3 11.99 9.98 -8.70
CA PRO A 3 12.22 9.42 -7.37
C PRO A 3 11.42 10.17 -6.29
N VAL A 4 10.96 9.46 -5.27
CA VAL A 4 10.28 10.05 -4.10
C VAL A 4 11.20 10.97 -3.30
N GLY A 5 10.63 12.05 -2.75
CA GLY A 5 11.37 12.97 -1.89
C GLY A 5 11.79 12.31 -0.57
N GLY A 6 12.89 12.77 0.02
CA GLY A 6 13.38 12.26 1.30
C GLY A 6 12.39 12.44 2.45
N ASP A 7 11.78 13.64 2.53
CA ASP A 7 10.79 13.95 3.55
C ASP A 7 9.49 13.15 3.34
N GLU A 8 9.03 13.03 2.09
CA GLU A 8 7.87 12.21 1.75
C GLU A 8 8.06 10.74 2.15
N LEU A 9 9.22 10.15 1.83
CA LEU A 9 9.55 8.77 2.20
C LEU A 9 9.61 8.60 3.72
N LYS A 10 10.21 9.56 4.43
CA LYS A 10 10.30 9.56 5.89
C LYS A 10 8.91 9.61 6.53
N ASP A 11 8.06 10.52 6.08
CA ASP A 11 6.72 10.72 6.62
C ASP A 11 5.83 9.51 6.36
N ALA A 12 5.89 8.92 5.16
CA ALA A 12 5.18 7.69 4.84
C ALA A 12 5.60 6.52 5.74
N LYS A 13 6.91 6.34 5.96
CA LYS A 13 7.42 5.30 6.88
C LYS A 13 6.97 5.53 8.31
N ALA A 14 7.06 6.77 8.81
CA ALA A 14 6.62 7.13 10.15
C ALA A 14 5.12 6.85 10.34
N TYR A 15 4.30 7.21 9.35
CA TYR A 15 2.87 6.94 9.37
C TYR A 15 2.54 5.44 9.39
N LEU A 16 3.12 4.65 8.48
CA LEU A 16 2.84 3.23 8.37
C LEU A 16 3.29 2.45 9.61
N THR A 17 4.46 2.76 10.16
CA THR A 17 5.00 2.11 11.36
C THR A 17 4.28 2.58 12.62
N GLY A 18 4.02 3.88 12.76
CA GLY A 18 3.33 4.46 13.92
C GLY A 18 1.85 4.09 14.02
N SER A 19 1.16 3.91 12.90
CA SER A 19 -0.26 3.48 12.87
C SER A 19 -0.44 1.97 12.96
N TYR A 20 0.63 1.17 12.85
CA TYR A 20 0.54 -0.29 12.82
C TYR A 20 -0.13 -0.91 14.07
N PRO A 21 0.15 -0.45 15.31
CA PRO A 21 -0.53 -0.99 16.49
C PRO A 21 -2.06 -0.82 16.47
N LEU A 22 -2.57 0.25 15.85
CA LEU A 22 -4.02 0.48 15.69
C LEU A 22 -4.69 -0.53 14.75
N ARG A 23 -3.89 -1.26 13.95
CA ARG A 23 -4.38 -2.39 13.16
C ARG A 23 -4.57 -3.66 13.99
N LEU A 24 -4.14 -3.66 15.25
CA LEU A 24 -4.15 -4.82 16.16
C LEU A 24 -4.97 -4.56 17.44
N ASP A 25 -5.67 -3.43 17.52
CA ASP A 25 -6.38 -2.96 18.72
C ASP A 25 -7.64 -3.77 19.10
N THR A 26 -8.09 -4.69 18.24
CA THR A 26 -9.32 -5.47 18.43
C THR A 26 -9.12 -6.92 18.00
N SER A 27 -9.76 -7.85 18.70
CA SER A 27 -9.67 -9.29 18.40
C SER A 27 -10.03 -9.61 16.95
N SER A 28 -11.06 -8.95 16.40
CA SER A 28 -11.46 -9.15 15.01
C SER A 28 -10.39 -8.72 14.01
N LYS A 29 -9.61 -7.66 14.29
CA LYS A 29 -8.51 -7.27 13.42
C LYS A 29 -7.32 -8.23 13.57
N ILE A 30 -7.02 -8.68 14.78
CA ILE A 30 -5.97 -9.69 15.03
C ILE A 30 -6.27 -10.97 14.27
N VAL A 31 -7.50 -11.50 14.36
CA VAL A 31 -7.90 -12.72 13.63
C VAL A 31 -7.74 -12.57 12.12
N ARG A 32 -8.12 -11.42 11.55
CA ARG A 32 -7.93 -11.15 10.11
C ARG A 32 -6.45 -11.12 9.72
N LEU A 33 -5.59 -10.54 10.56
CA LEU A 33 -4.15 -10.53 10.32
C LEU A 33 -3.58 -11.95 10.38
N LEU A 34 -3.90 -12.72 11.42
CA LEU A 34 -3.41 -14.10 11.57
C LEU A 34 -3.87 -14.99 10.39
N ALA A 35 -5.12 -14.85 9.95
CA ALA A 35 -5.61 -15.53 8.77
C ALA A 35 -4.82 -15.17 7.51
N SER A 36 -4.43 -13.90 7.35
CA SER A 36 -3.59 -13.45 6.24
C SER A 36 -2.16 -13.97 6.35
N ILE A 37 -1.58 -13.98 7.55
CA ILE A 37 -0.23 -14.53 7.82
C ILE A 37 -0.18 -15.99 7.41
N GLU A 38 -1.17 -16.79 7.82
CA GLU A 38 -1.25 -18.20 7.46
C GLU A 38 -1.47 -18.38 5.96
N TYR A 39 -2.48 -17.69 5.40
CA TYR A 39 -2.85 -17.84 3.98
C TYR A 39 -1.70 -17.52 3.02
N PHE A 40 -0.91 -16.49 3.32
CA PHE A 40 0.24 -16.08 2.51
C PHE A 40 1.58 -16.67 2.99
N GLY A 41 1.59 -17.49 4.04
CA GLY A 41 2.81 -18.10 4.58
C GLY A 41 3.86 -17.09 5.06
N LEU A 42 3.44 -16.01 5.73
CA LEU A 42 4.33 -14.89 6.08
C LEU A 42 5.26 -15.16 7.28
N GLY A 43 4.98 -16.20 8.06
CA GLY A 43 5.66 -16.50 9.32
C GLY A 43 5.00 -15.83 10.52
N LEU A 44 5.00 -16.51 11.68
CA LEU A 44 4.39 -16.01 12.91
C LEU A 44 5.11 -14.77 13.47
N ASP A 45 6.38 -14.58 13.11
CA ASP A 45 7.22 -13.42 13.43
C ASP A 45 6.91 -12.18 12.57
N TYR A 46 5.98 -12.28 11.61
CA TYR A 46 5.66 -11.20 10.69
C TYR A 46 5.17 -9.93 11.40
N VAL A 47 4.43 -10.10 12.51
CA VAL A 47 3.92 -8.96 13.29
C VAL A 47 5.06 -8.09 13.81
N ASP A 48 6.12 -8.72 14.31
CA ASP A 48 7.29 -8.04 14.87
C ASP A 48 8.20 -7.48 13.77
N ARG A 49 8.28 -8.17 12.63
CA ARG A 49 9.12 -7.77 11.50
C ARG A 49 8.54 -6.62 10.68
N TYR A 50 7.22 -6.43 10.68
CA TYR A 50 6.55 -5.49 9.79
C TYR A 50 7.17 -4.08 9.80
N PRO A 51 7.44 -3.43 10.96
CA PRO A 51 8.07 -2.12 10.97
C PRO A 51 9.47 -2.12 10.35
N GLY A 52 10.26 -3.18 10.58
CA GLY A 52 11.58 -3.35 9.99
C GLY A 52 11.52 -3.49 8.47
N LEU A 53 10.55 -4.26 7.96
CA LEU A 53 10.32 -4.44 6.52
C LEU A 53 9.95 -3.10 5.84
N ILE A 54 9.09 -2.30 6.47
CA ILE A 54 8.73 -0.96 5.97
C ILE A 54 9.94 -0.03 5.97
N ASN A 55 10.73 -0.02 7.06
CA ASN A 55 11.88 0.86 7.18
C ASN A 55 13.02 0.50 6.20
N ALA A 56 13.12 -0.76 5.77
CA ALA A 56 14.11 -1.21 4.80
C ALA A 56 13.86 -0.70 3.37
N VAL A 57 12.63 -0.27 3.03
CA VAL A 57 12.28 0.18 1.67
C VAL A 57 13.05 1.44 1.29
N THR A 58 13.68 1.46 0.12
CA THR A 58 14.43 2.62 -0.39
C THR A 58 13.64 3.39 -1.46
N ALA A 59 14.04 4.64 -1.72
CA ALA A 59 13.49 5.42 -2.84
C ALA A 59 13.73 4.72 -4.20
N ALA A 60 14.86 4.03 -4.35
CA ALA A 60 15.19 3.26 -5.54
C ALA A 60 14.25 2.04 -5.72
N ASP A 61 13.91 1.35 -4.62
CA ASP A 61 12.93 0.26 -4.67
C ASP A 61 11.56 0.75 -5.13
N ILE A 62 11.12 1.88 -4.58
CA ILE A 62 9.84 2.51 -4.94
C ILE A 62 9.84 2.87 -6.42
N GLN A 63 10.88 3.55 -6.91
CA GLN A 63 10.98 3.95 -8.31
C GLN A 63 10.98 2.73 -9.24
N ARG A 64 11.77 1.69 -8.91
CA ARG A 64 11.85 0.45 -9.70
C ARG A 64 10.50 -0.27 -9.78
N VAL A 65 9.78 -0.36 -8.65
CA VAL A 65 8.46 -1.01 -8.59
C VAL A 65 7.42 -0.18 -9.33
N ALA A 66 7.42 1.14 -9.16
CA ALA A 66 6.52 2.04 -9.88
C ALA A 66 6.67 1.90 -11.40
N GLN A 67 7.91 1.93 -11.91
CA GLN A 67 8.18 1.73 -13.34
C GLN A 67 7.78 0.35 -13.86
N LYS A 68 7.81 -0.69 -13.01
CA LYS A 68 7.45 -2.05 -13.39
C LYS A 68 5.93 -2.25 -13.48
N TYR A 69 5.17 -1.65 -12.58
CA TYR A 69 3.73 -1.96 -12.42
C TYR A 69 2.79 -0.83 -12.83
N LEU A 70 3.20 0.44 -12.72
CA LEU A 70 2.40 1.59 -13.14
C LEU A 70 2.66 1.89 -14.60
N THR A 71 1.99 1.14 -15.47
CA THR A 71 2.10 1.26 -16.92
C THR A 71 0.92 2.09 -17.46
N PRO A 72 1.14 3.32 -17.96
CA PRO A 72 0.05 4.21 -18.38
C PRO A 72 -0.83 3.66 -19.51
N ASP A 73 -0.33 2.69 -20.25
CA ASP A 73 -1.05 1.97 -21.32
C ASP A 73 -1.91 0.80 -20.80
N ARG A 74 -1.77 0.41 -19.52
CA ARG A 74 -2.49 -0.72 -18.92
C ARG A 74 -3.20 -0.33 -17.62
N TYR A 75 -4.14 0.59 -17.74
CA TYR A 75 -5.01 1.00 -16.63
C TYR A 75 -6.48 0.77 -16.98
N ALA A 76 -7.28 0.50 -15.95
CA ALA A 76 -8.73 0.51 -16.03
C ALA A 76 -9.25 1.81 -15.41
N LEU A 77 -10.01 2.58 -16.17
CA LEU A 77 -10.69 3.79 -15.67
C LEU A 77 -12.19 3.56 -15.60
N ALA A 78 -12.73 3.61 -14.38
CA ALA A 78 -14.16 3.59 -14.15
C ALA A 78 -14.62 4.99 -13.73
N VAL A 79 -15.57 5.57 -14.46
CA VAL A 79 -16.19 6.86 -14.14
C VAL A 79 -17.68 6.63 -13.96
N VAL A 80 -18.22 7.05 -12.81
CA VAL A 80 -19.66 7.08 -12.57
C VAL A 80 -20.13 8.51 -12.77
N ALA A 81 -21.00 8.72 -13.74
CA ALA A 81 -21.57 10.04 -14.03
C ALA A 81 -23.05 9.94 -14.38
N ASP A 82 -23.78 11.02 -14.09
CA ASP A 82 -25.14 11.22 -14.58
C ASP A 82 -25.09 11.42 -16.10
N LEU A 83 -25.56 10.42 -16.86
CA LEU A 83 -25.51 10.39 -18.33
C LEU A 83 -26.12 11.63 -18.99
N THR A 84 -27.11 12.26 -18.34
CA THR A 84 -27.77 13.45 -18.88
C THR A 84 -26.92 14.72 -18.78
N LYS A 85 -25.94 14.73 -17.86
CA LYS A 85 -25.05 15.87 -17.60
C LYS A 85 -23.64 15.66 -18.12
N ALA A 86 -23.21 14.40 -18.25
CA ALA A 86 -21.83 14.04 -18.49
C ALA A 86 -21.32 14.52 -19.85
N LYS A 87 -22.18 14.72 -20.86
CA LYS A 87 -21.82 15.10 -22.24
C LYS A 87 -20.68 14.23 -22.83
N ILE A 88 -20.53 13.00 -22.35
CA ILE A 88 -19.54 12.04 -22.84
C ILE A 88 -20.17 11.38 -24.07
N LYS A 89 -19.58 11.59 -25.24
CA LYS A 89 -19.89 10.77 -26.42
C LYS A 89 -19.16 9.43 -26.27
N PRO A 90 -19.84 8.29 -26.52
CA PRO A 90 -19.18 6.99 -26.54
C PRO A 90 -18.12 6.92 -27.63
#